data_AF-A0A2V1MXE6-F1
#
_entry.id   AF-A0A2V1MXE6-F1
#
_cell.length_a   1.000
_cell.length_b   1.000
_cell.length_c   1.000
_cell.angle_alpha   90.00
_cell.angle_beta   90.00
_cell.angle_gamma   90.00
#
_symmetry.space_group_name_H-M   'P 1'
#
loop_
_entity.id
_entity.type
_entity.pdbx_description
1 polymer ?
#
loop_
_entity_poly.entity_id
_entity_poly.type
_entity_poly.pdbx_seq_one_letter_code
_entity_poly.pdbx_strand_id
1 'polypeptide(L)'
;VSHTLDYAYSDFCIASCAKKLENIEIAETYKAASQNYRQLFDAETGYMRARDNQGNFHPDFSPYSWGRDYAECSAIQATLGVLHDIPGLIQLMGGKETFSNYLLKACQDAPLFETTGYGYEIHEMSEMATAPFGQIAISNQPSFHIPYLFRYSDYPDYTALLIKTLRQKAFHPSWEAYPGDEDNGSLSAWYIWSALGFYPTCPGKPSYDLGIPLFDHLRVYLAKEDKWLDIHTKQNHNHFNFVKECRLDKTLVSTIQHQDLLKAEQLTFTLSWLPSH
;
A
#
# COMPACT_ATOMS: atom_id res chain seq x y z
N VAL A 1 1.57 -10.22 16.07
CA VAL A 1 2.34 -9.46 15.05
C VAL A 1 1.63 -8.16 14.69
N SER A 2 0.36 -8.19 14.25
CA SER A 2 -0.37 -6.99 13.80
C SER A 2 -0.25 -5.82 14.79
N HIS A 3 -0.54 -6.05 16.08
CA HIS A 3 -0.37 -5.02 17.11
C HIS A 3 1.02 -4.38 17.13
N THR A 4 2.10 -5.15 17.03
CA THR A 4 3.46 -4.59 17.05
C THR A 4 3.75 -3.74 15.82
N LEU A 5 3.25 -4.14 14.64
CA LEU A 5 3.39 -3.35 13.42
C LEU A 5 2.59 -2.04 13.51
N ASP A 6 1.36 -2.12 14.00
CA ASP A 6 0.47 -0.97 14.19
C ASP A 6 1.01 0.00 15.24
N TYR A 7 1.58 -0.52 16.33
CA TYR A 7 2.21 0.31 17.37
C TYR A 7 3.48 0.97 16.85
N ALA A 8 4.32 0.27 16.08
CA ALA A 8 5.49 0.87 15.46
C ALA A 8 5.12 2.02 14.50
N TYR A 9 4.05 1.85 13.73
CA TYR A 9 3.51 2.92 12.89
C TYR A 9 2.92 4.08 13.71
N SER A 10 2.18 3.77 14.77
CA SER A 10 1.63 4.76 15.71
C SER A 10 2.73 5.59 16.39
N ASP A 11 3.83 4.93 16.80
CA ASP A 11 5.00 5.57 17.38
C ASP A 11 5.66 6.51 16.37
N PHE A 12 5.72 6.14 15.08
CA PHE A 12 6.15 7.06 14.02
C PHE A 12 5.25 8.30 13.93
N CYS A 13 3.92 8.14 14.03
CA CYS A 13 3.00 9.27 14.02
C CYS A 13 3.18 10.18 15.25
N ILE A 14 3.38 9.61 16.44
CA ILE A 14 3.67 10.37 17.67
C ILE A 14 4.98 11.13 17.52
N ALA A 15 6.04 10.48 17.06
CA ALA A 15 7.34 11.12 16.81
C ALA A 15 7.22 12.29 15.82
N SER A 16 6.44 12.11 14.75
CA SER A 16 6.18 13.13 13.73
C SER A 16 5.44 14.34 14.31
N CYS A 17 4.47 14.12 15.20
CA CYS A 17 3.75 15.18 15.90
C CYS A 17 4.65 15.91 16.90
N ALA A 18 5.34 15.17 17.76
CA ALA A 18 6.25 15.73 18.77
C ALA A 18 7.35 16.59 18.14
N LYS A 19 7.91 16.16 17.00
CA LYS A 19 8.88 16.94 16.23
C LYS A 19 8.31 18.28 15.76
N LYS A 20 7.05 18.32 15.30
CA LYS A 20 6.38 19.56 14.87
C LYS A 20 6.08 20.51 16.04
N LEU A 21 5.89 19.96 17.23
CA LEU A 21 5.69 20.71 18.48
C LEU A 21 7.01 21.06 19.17
N GLU A 22 8.15 20.84 18.52
CA GLU A 22 9.49 21.11 19.04
C GLU A 22 9.83 20.35 20.34
N ASN A 23 9.10 19.26 20.64
CA ASN A 23 9.40 18.38 21.76
C ASN A 23 10.36 17.26 21.32
N ILE A 24 11.65 17.59 21.32
CA ILE A 24 12.71 16.74 20.75
C ILE A 24 12.89 15.43 21.52
N GLU A 25 12.77 15.43 22.85
CA GLU A 25 12.93 14.24 23.68
C GLU A 25 11.86 13.18 23.38
N ILE A 26 10.59 13.59 23.33
CA ILE A 26 9.50 12.69 22.95
C ILE A 26 9.67 12.24 21.49
N ALA A 27 10.05 13.15 20.59
CA ALA A 27 10.24 12.83 19.18
C ALA A 27 11.29 11.72 18.97
N GLU A 28 12.46 11.82 19.60
CA GLU A 28 13.50 10.81 19.45
C GLU A 28 13.15 9.49 20.17
N THR A 29 12.46 9.55 21.32
CA THR A 29 11.96 8.36 22.03
C THR A 29 11.04 7.52 21.13
N TYR A 30 10.00 8.17 20.57
CA TYR A 30 9.03 7.47 19.73
C TYR A 30 9.56 7.14 18.35
N LYS A 31 10.53 7.90 17.83
CA LYS A 31 11.25 7.54 16.61
C LYS A 31 12.04 6.26 16.78
N ALA A 32 12.71 6.06 17.93
CA ALA A 32 13.36 4.80 18.25
C ALA A 32 12.34 3.66 18.37
N ALA A 33 11.23 3.87 19.08
CA ALA A 33 10.16 2.89 19.22
C ALA A 33 9.49 2.51 17.88
N SER A 34 9.39 3.46 16.94
CA SER A 34 8.87 3.19 15.59
C SER A 34 9.65 2.16 14.78
N GLN A 35 10.86 1.79 15.25
CA GLN A 35 11.70 0.77 14.64
C GLN A 35 11.43 -0.63 15.22
N ASN A 36 10.48 -0.79 16.15
CA ASN A 36 10.18 -2.06 16.82
C ASN A 36 9.65 -3.14 15.88
N TYR A 37 9.15 -2.80 14.69
CA TYR A 37 8.79 -3.79 13.66
C TYR A 37 9.98 -4.72 13.32
N ARG A 38 11.22 -4.21 13.42
CA ARG A 38 12.46 -4.97 13.19
C ARG A 38 12.59 -6.16 14.14
N GLN A 39 11.95 -6.12 15.31
CA GLN A 39 12.02 -7.19 16.30
C GLN A 39 11.26 -8.45 15.87
N LEU A 40 10.32 -8.33 14.93
CA LEU A 40 9.50 -9.45 14.46
C LEU A 40 9.98 -10.01 13.13
N PHE A 41 10.93 -9.36 12.45
CA PHE A 41 11.40 -9.84 11.17
C PHE A 41 12.31 -11.05 11.37
N ASP A 42 11.88 -12.19 10.85
CA ASP A 42 12.68 -13.40 10.80
C ASP A 42 13.40 -13.51 9.46
N ALA A 43 14.72 -13.35 9.48
CA ALA A 43 15.54 -13.39 8.27
C ALA A 43 15.62 -14.79 7.63
N GLU A 44 15.34 -15.86 8.38
CA GLU A 44 15.36 -17.23 7.82
C GLU A 44 14.15 -17.48 6.91
N THR A 45 12.97 -16.98 7.31
CA THR A 45 11.74 -17.14 6.54
C THR A 45 11.43 -15.96 5.62
N GLY A 46 11.92 -14.76 5.96
CA GLY A 46 11.64 -13.52 5.23
C GLY A 46 10.30 -12.86 5.58
N TYR A 47 9.69 -13.23 6.71
CA TYR A 47 8.38 -12.72 7.14
C TYR A 47 8.43 -12.10 8.55
N MET A 48 7.46 -11.25 8.85
CA MET A 48 7.18 -10.83 10.22
C MET A 48 6.53 -11.98 10.98
N ARG A 49 7.17 -12.50 12.03
CA ARG A 49 6.73 -13.65 12.82
C ARG A 49 6.54 -13.27 14.29
N ALA A 50 5.58 -13.92 14.95
CA ALA A 50 5.39 -13.75 16.39
C ALA A 50 6.57 -14.32 17.17
N ARG A 51 6.90 -13.65 18.29
CA ARG A 51 7.95 -14.06 19.22
C ARG A 51 7.37 -14.21 20.62
N ASP A 52 7.88 -15.21 21.34
CA ASP A 52 7.59 -15.37 22.77
C ASP A 52 8.37 -14.36 23.62
N ASN A 53 8.11 -14.35 24.93
CA ASN A 53 8.79 -13.46 25.87
C ASN A 53 10.28 -13.80 26.07
N GLN A 54 10.75 -14.94 25.58
CA GLN A 54 12.15 -15.36 25.59
C GLN A 54 12.84 -14.95 24.28
N GLY A 55 12.10 -14.38 23.31
CA GLY A 55 12.61 -13.91 22.04
C GLY A 55 12.67 -14.99 20.96
N ASN A 56 12.10 -16.18 21.17
CA ASN A 56 12.05 -17.23 20.16
C ASN A 56 10.85 -17.02 19.22
N PHE A 57 11.05 -17.26 17.93
CA PHE A 57 9.93 -17.31 16.98
C PHE A 57 9.07 -18.54 17.23
N HIS A 58 7.75 -18.41 17.08
CA HIS A 58 6.82 -19.54 17.18
C HIS A 58 7.18 -20.65 16.17
N PRO A 59 7.23 -21.94 16.58
CA PRO A 59 7.52 -23.06 15.68
C PRO A 59 6.39 -23.29 14.66
N ASP A 60 6.63 -24.18 13.70
CA ASP A 60 5.64 -24.62 12.68
C ASP A 60 5.03 -23.46 11.87
N PHE A 61 5.89 -22.52 11.46
CA PHE A 61 5.47 -21.34 10.71
C PHE A 61 4.96 -21.70 9.30
N SER A 62 3.74 -21.27 9.00
CA SER A 62 3.22 -21.18 7.64
C SER A 62 2.96 -19.71 7.28
N PRO A 63 3.51 -19.21 6.16
CA PRO A 63 3.20 -17.86 5.70
C PRO A 63 1.76 -17.71 5.22
N TYR A 64 1.04 -18.83 4.99
CA TYR A 64 -0.34 -18.85 4.53
C TYR A 64 -1.35 -18.98 5.68
N SER A 65 -0.93 -19.18 6.92
CA SER A 65 -1.85 -19.25 8.07
C SER A 65 -2.39 -17.87 8.42
N TRP A 66 -3.72 -17.73 8.33
CA TRP A 66 -4.42 -16.53 8.78
C TRP A 66 -4.85 -16.66 10.24
N GLY A 67 -4.94 -15.53 10.94
CA GLY A 67 -5.35 -15.49 12.34
C GLY A 67 -4.22 -15.76 13.32
N ARG A 68 -4.56 -15.88 14.61
CA ARG A 68 -3.66 -16.08 15.76
C ARG A 68 -2.63 -14.97 15.96
N ASP A 69 -1.64 -14.88 15.06
CA ASP A 69 -0.53 -13.94 15.12
C ASP A 69 -0.80 -12.69 14.28
N TYR A 70 -1.70 -12.80 13.29
CA TYR A 70 -2.09 -11.77 12.32
C TYR A 70 -3.61 -11.58 12.35
N ALA A 71 -4.08 -10.34 12.32
CA ALA A 71 -5.50 -10.02 12.23
C ALA A 71 -5.96 -10.01 10.76
N GLU A 72 -6.92 -10.88 10.41
CA GLU A 72 -7.62 -10.94 9.11
C GLU A 72 -6.70 -10.92 7.87
N CYS A 73 -5.51 -11.50 8.03
CA CYS A 73 -4.57 -11.73 6.96
C CYS A 73 -3.54 -12.80 7.39
N SER A 74 -2.62 -13.13 6.50
CA SER A 74 -1.48 -13.98 6.79
C SER A 74 -0.19 -13.17 6.95
N ALA A 75 0.92 -13.86 7.20
CA ALA A 75 2.25 -13.25 7.21
C ALA A 75 2.60 -12.55 5.89
N ILE A 76 2.03 -13.00 4.76
CA ILE A 76 2.31 -12.46 3.42
C ILE A 76 1.88 -10.99 3.32
N GLN A 77 0.64 -10.68 3.70
CA GLN A 77 0.13 -9.31 3.67
C GLN A 77 0.71 -8.49 4.83
N ALA A 78 0.76 -9.06 6.04
CA ALA A 78 1.22 -8.35 7.23
C ALA A 78 2.68 -7.86 7.13
N THR A 79 3.58 -8.64 6.51
CA THR A 79 5.00 -8.28 6.39
C THR A 79 5.20 -6.96 5.63
N LEU A 80 4.29 -6.63 4.72
CA LEU A 80 4.33 -5.43 3.91
C LEU A 80 3.75 -4.19 4.62
N GLY A 81 3.33 -4.30 5.89
CA GLY A 81 2.70 -3.24 6.68
C GLY A 81 3.64 -2.15 7.25
N VAL A 82 4.91 -2.10 6.85
CA VAL A 82 5.90 -1.12 7.37
C VAL A 82 5.91 0.17 6.53
N LEU A 83 4.77 0.88 6.52
CA LEU A 83 4.52 2.02 5.61
C LEU A 83 5.41 3.24 5.92
N HIS A 84 5.73 3.45 7.18
CA HIS A 84 6.57 4.57 7.63
C HIS A 84 8.06 4.37 7.31
N ASP A 85 8.51 3.14 7.10
CA ASP A 85 9.93 2.82 6.84
C ASP A 85 10.11 1.71 5.79
N ILE A 86 9.51 1.91 4.60
CA ILE A 86 9.67 1.02 3.44
C ILE A 86 11.17 0.77 3.12
N PRO A 87 12.08 1.77 3.12
CA PRO A 87 13.51 1.51 2.93
C PRO A 87 14.09 0.59 4.00
N GLY A 88 13.69 0.75 5.26
CA GLY A 88 14.09 -0.13 6.35
C GLY A 88 13.58 -1.56 6.18
N LEU A 89 12.35 -1.75 5.71
CA LEU A 89 11.81 -3.08 5.36
C LEU A 89 12.60 -3.72 4.20
N ILE A 90 12.87 -2.97 3.13
CA ILE A 90 13.69 -3.43 2.00
C ILE A 90 15.06 -3.91 2.48
N GLN A 91 15.69 -3.16 3.40
CA GLN A 91 16.97 -3.55 3.99
C GLN A 91 16.87 -4.86 4.79
N LEU A 92 15.83 -5.02 5.62
CA LEU A 92 15.62 -6.26 6.39
C LEU A 92 15.46 -7.47 5.47
N MET A 93 14.73 -7.30 4.37
CA MET A 93 14.49 -8.36 3.37
C MET A 93 15.74 -8.72 2.55
N GLY A 94 16.88 -8.07 2.77
CA GLY A 94 18.12 -8.34 2.05
C GLY A 94 18.31 -7.51 0.79
N GLY A 95 17.51 -6.47 0.59
CA GLY A 95 17.66 -5.49 -0.49
C GLY A 95 16.50 -5.45 -1.48
N LYS A 96 16.65 -4.55 -2.46
CA LYS A 96 15.60 -4.19 -3.41
C LYS A 96 15.17 -5.36 -4.30
N GLU A 97 16.12 -6.19 -4.72
CA GLU A 97 15.84 -7.38 -5.53
C GLU A 97 14.95 -8.37 -4.77
N THR A 98 15.29 -8.71 -3.51
CA THR A 98 14.49 -9.62 -2.69
C THR A 98 13.09 -9.07 -2.41
N PHE A 99 12.99 -7.77 -2.11
CA PHE A 99 11.70 -7.09 -1.95
C PHE A 99 10.86 -7.17 -3.25
N SER A 100 11.48 -6.96 -4.41
CA SER A 100 10.81 -7.07 -5.71
C SER A 100 10.31 -8.47 -5.97
N ASN A 101 11.13 -9.48 -5.71
CA ASN A 101 10.76 -10.89 -5.86
C ASN A 101 9.64 -11.29 -4.90
N TYR A 102 9.61 -10.74 -3.69
CA TYR A 102 8.51 -10.95 -2.74
C TYR A 102 7.19 -10.40 -3.29
N LEU A 103 7.17 -9.17 -3.80
CA LEU A 103 5.98 -8.56 -4.39
C LEU A 103 5.52 -9.31 -5.64
N LEU A 104 6.45 -9.72 -6.50
CA LEU A 104 6.14 -10.55 -7.67
C LEU A 104 5.50 -11.87 -7.26
N LYS A 105 6.08 -12.55 -6.26
CA LYS A 105 5.55 -13.80 -5.71
C LYS A 105 4.14 -13.61 -5.17
N ALA A 106 3.89 -12.55 -4.39
CA ALA A 106 2.56 -12.25 -3.86
C ALA A 106 1.52 -12.07 -4.98
N CYS A 107 1.88 -11.46 -6.11
CA CYS A 107 0.98 -11.29 -7.26
C CYS A 107 0.83 -12.55 -8.13
N GLN A 108 1.80 -13.46 -8.13
CA GLN A 108 1.87 -14.61 -9.06
C GLN A 108 1.45 -15.94 -8.43
N ASP A 109 1.57 -16.07 -7.11
CA ASP A 109 1.15 -17.27 -6.40
C ASP A 109 -0.37 -17.48 -6.49
N ALA A 110 -0.81 -18.73 -6.37
CA ALA A 110 -2.21 -19.02 -6.15
C ALA A 110 -2.68 -18.40 -4.82
N PRO A 111 -3.97 -17.98 -4.72
CA PRO A 111 -4.53 -17.38 -3.51
C PRO A 111 -4.83 -18.46 -2.44
N LEU A 112 -3.80 -19.21 -2.05
CA LEU A 112 -3.86 -20.23 -1.01
C LEU A 112 -3.91 -19.59 0.37
N PHE A 113 -4.63 -20.22 1.29
CA PHE A 113 -4.69 -19.84 2.70
C PHE A 113 -4.78 -21.10 3.57
N GLU A 114 -4.39 -20.96 4.83
CA GLU A 114 -4.60 -21.94 5.88
C GLU A 114 -5.41 -21.33 7.01
N THR A 115 -6.33 -22.12 7.57
CA THR A 115 -7.26 -21.68 8.61
C THR A 115 -6.73 -21.90 10.03
N THR A 116 -5.49 -22.38 10.19
CA THR A 116 -4.92 -22.82 11.48
C THR A 116 -5.09 -21.79 12.60
N GLY A 117 -4.97 -20.49 12.32
CA GLY A 117 -5.10 -19.45 13.33
C GLY A 117 -6.53 -19.11 13.75
N TYR A 118 -7.53 -19.34 12.89
CA TYR A 118 -8.96 -19.14 13.19
C TYR A 118 -9.69 -20.45 13.56
N GLY A 119 -9.21 -21.59 13.06
CA GLY A 119 -9.84 -22.91 13.17
C GLY A 119 -10.92 -23.19 12.12
N TYR A 120 -11.27 -22.21 11.29
CA TYR A 120 -12.27 -22.31 10.21
C TYR A 120 -12.00 -21.23 9.15
N GLU A 121 -12.64 -21.36 7.99
CA GLU A 121 -12.57 -20.37 6.91
C GLU A 121 -13.45 -19.16 7.23
N ILE A 122 -12.88 -17.95 7.15
CA ILE A 122 -13.59 -16.67 7.26
C ILE A 122 -13.82 -16.09 5.86
N HIS A 123 -14.75 -15.15 5.71
CA HIS A 123 -15.16 -14.68 4.39
C HIS A 123 -14.04 -13.99 3.62
N GLU A 124 -13.13 -13.29 4.31
CA GLU A 124 -11.98 -12.59 3.73
C GLU A 124 -11.01 -13.57 3.04
N MET A 125 -10.91 -14.80 3.55
CA MET A 125 -10.15 -15.87 2.89
C MET A 125 -10.85 -16.30 1.58
N SER A 126 -12.16 -16.52 1.62
CA SER A 126 -12.95 -16.90 0.45
C SER A 126 -12.92 -15.82 -0.64
N GLU A 127 -13.02 -14.55 -0.24
CA GLU A 127 -12.94 -13.38 -1.13
C GLU A 127 -11.58 -13.30 -1.83
N MET A 128 -10.47 -13.49 -1.08
CA MET A 128 -9.14 -13.58 -1.69
C MET A 128 -9.03 -14.79 -2.64
N ALA A 129 -9.49 -15.97 -2.21
CA ALA A 129 -9.34 -17.23 -2.94
C ALA A 129 -10.12 -17.28 -4.25
N THR A 130 -11.24 -16.57 -4.33
CA THR A 130 -12.09 -16.49 -5.52
C THR A 130 -11.66 -15.37 -6.48
N ALA A 131 -10.81 -14.44 -6.03
CA ALA A 131 -10.27 -13.37 -6.84
C ALA A 131 -8.96 -13.76 -7.56
N PRO A 132 -8.78 -13.42 -8.85
CA PRO A 132 -7.59 -13.80 -9.62
C PRO A 132 -6.40 -12.83 -9.40
N PHE A 133 -6.05 -12.52 -8.15
CA PHE A 133 -4.99 -11.55 -7.80
C PHE A 133 -3.90 -12.13 -6.88
N GLY A 134 -3.83 -13.45 -6.77
CA GLY A 134 -2.88 -14.13 -5.90
C GLY A 134 -3.08 -13.74 -4.43
N GLN A 135 -2.01 -13.39 -3.74
CA GLN A 135 -2.03 -13.00 -2.33
C GLN A 135 -2.38 -11.52 -2.10
N ILE A 136 -2.71 -10.76 -3.16
CA ILE A 136 -3.20 -9.39 -3.05
C ILE A 136 -4.69 -9.43 -2.72
N ALA A 137 -5.00 -9.66 -1.43
CA ALA A 137 -6.35 -9.69 -0.90
C ALA A 137 -6.94 -8.27 -0.83
N ILE A 138 -7.20 -7.65 -1.99
CA ILE A 138 -7.73 -6.28 -2.11
C ILE A 138 -9.13 -6.12 -1.48
N SER A 139 -9.78 -7.23 -1.16
CA SER A 139 -11.01 -7.29 -0.35
C SER A 139 -10.79 -6.79 1.09
N ASN A 140 -9.55 -6.75 1.60
CA ASN A 140 -9.25 -6.38 2.98
C ASN A 140 -8.13 -5.31 3.10
N GLN A 141 -8.16 -4.49 4.16
CA GLN A 141 -7.29 -3.31 4.33
C GLN A 141 -5.79 -3.60 4.37
N PRO A 142 -5.29 -4.72 4.95
CA PRO A 142 -3.85 -5.01 4.97
C PRO A 142 -3.20 -5.08 3.57
N SER A 143 -4.00 -5.17 2.50
CA SER A 143 -3.51 -5.26 1.12
C SER A 143 -3.60 -3.97 0.31
N PHE A 144 -4.31 -2.94 0.78
CA PHE A 144 -4.66 -1.75 -0.01
C PHE A 144 -3.45 -1.01 -0.58
N HIS A 145 -2.36 -0.95 0.18
CA HIS A 145 -1.13 -0.26 -0.22
C HIS A 145 -0.19 -1.12 -1.07
N ILE A 146 -0.36 -2.45 -1.11
CA ILE A 146 0.61 -3.37 -1.74
C ILE A 146 0.87 -3.03 -3.21
N PRO A 147 -0.13 -2.69 -4.06
CA PRO A 147 0.13 -2.27 -5.44
C PRO A 147 1.07 -1.07 -5.54
N TYR A 148 1.02 -0.14 -4.59
CA TYR A 148 1.87 1.06 -4.53
C TYR A 148 3.30 0.74 -4.08
N LEU A 149 3.52 -0.38 -3.41
CA LEU A 149 4.86 -0.81 -2.99
C LEU A 149 5.77 -1.15 -4.19
N PHE A 150 5.20 -1.50 -5.36
CA PHE A 150 5.99 -1.71 -6.57
C PHE A 150 6.81 -0.48 -6.96
N ARG A 151 6.39 0.74 -6.60
CA ARG A 151 7.18 1.98 -6.81
C ARG A 151 8.56 1.94 -6.19
N TYR A 152 8.73 1.15 -5.13
CA TYR A 152 9.98 0.98 -4.40
C TYR A 152 10.76 -0.29 -4.83
N SER A 153 10.21 -1.05 -5.78
CA SER A 153 10.78 -2.27 -6.35
C SER A 153 11.60 -2.00 -7.63
N ASP A 154 12.14 -3.04 -8.23
CA ASP A 154 12.79 -3.02 -9.55
C ASP A 154 11.79 -2.93 -10.71
N TYR A 155 10.49 -3.03 -10.43
CA TYR A 155 9.39 -2.95 -11.40
C TYR A 155 8.37 -1.85 -11.05
N PRO A 156 8.78 -0.58 -10.91
CA PRO A 156 7.87 0.50 -10.51
C PRO A 156 6.67 0.68 -11.43
N ASP A 157 6.84 0.39 -12.72
CA ASP A 157 5.78 0.48 -13.74
C ASP A 157 4.63 -0.51 -13.50
N TYR A 158 4.84 -1.60 -12.74
CA TYR A 158 3.79 -2.57 -12.43
C TYR A 158 2.72 -1.99 -11.49
N THR A 159 3.05 -0.93 -10.75
CA THR A 159 2.09 -0.17 -9.92
C THR A 159 0.86 0.22 -10.74
N ALA A 160 1.06 0.82 -11.92
CA ALA A 160 -0.02 1.27 -12.79
C ALA A 160 -0.84 0.10 -13.33
N LEU A 161 -0.17 -0.95 -13.81
CA LEU A 161 -0.83 -2.15 -14.33
C LEU A 161 -1.72 -2.81 -13.27
N LEU A 162 -1.22 -3.00 -12.06
CA LEU A 162 -1.93 -3.65 -10.96
C LEU A 162 -3.14 -2.82 -10.51
N ILE A 163 -2.95 -1.53 -10.23
CA ILE A 163 -4.06 -0.66 -9.79
C ILE A 163 -5.17 -0.60 -10.86
N LYS A 164 -4.80 -0.43 -12.13
CA LYS A 164 -5.78 -0.40 -13.23
C LYS A 164 -6.55 -1.72 -13.32
N THR A 165 -5.85 -2.85 -13.19
CA THR A 165 -6.46 -4.19 -13.22
C THR A 165 -7.41 -4.39 -12.04
N LEU A 166 -6.98 -4.07 -10.81
CA LEU A 166 -7.79 -4.20 -9.60
C LEU A 166 -9.07 -3.38 -9.71
N ARG A 167 -9.01 -2.09 -10.11
CA ARG A 167 -10.22 -1.28 -10.31
C ARG A 167 -11.19 -1.89 -11.33
N GLN A 168 -10.68 -2.47 -12.41
CA GLN A 168 -11.51 -3.02 -13.49
C GLN A 168 -12.12 -4.38 -13.17
N LYS A 169 -11.47 -5.16 -12.31
CA LYS A 169 -11.79 -6.58 -12.11
C LYS A 169 -12.35 -6.87 -10.72
N ALA A 170 -12.02 -6.07 -9.72
CA ALA A 170 -12.47 -6.25 -8.34
C ALA A 170 -13.72 -5.42 -8.00
N PHE A 171 -14.01 -4.35 -8.76
CA PHE A 171 -15.13 -3.44 -8.51
C PHE A 171 -16.15 -3.48 -9.64
N HIS A 172 -17.43 -3.43 -9.30
CA HIS A 172 -18.53 -3.48 -10.28
C HIS A 172 -19.59 -2.41 -10.01
N PRO A 173 -20.19 -1.80 -11.05
CA PRO A 173 -21.32 -0.89 -10.88
C PRO A 173 -22.63 -1.68 -10.73
N SER A 174 -22.69 -2.58 -9.75
CA SER A 174 -23.83 -3.47 -9.50
C SER A 174 -24.08 -3.65 -7.99
N TRP A 175 -24.97 -4.57 -7.59
CA TRP A 175 -25.17 -4.91 -6.19
C TRP A 175 -23.98 -5.71 -5.60
N GLU A 176 -23.16 -6.34 -6.45
CA GLU A 176 -21.85 -6.94 -6.10
C GLU A 176 -20.74 -5.91 -6.29
N ALA A 177 -20.87 -4.74 -5.64
CA ALA A 177 -20.04 -3.58 -5.99
C ALA A 177 -18.57 -3.69 -5.56
N TYR A 178 -18.33 -4.34 -4.42
CA TYR A 178 -17.05 -4.38 -3.74
C TYR A 178 -16.49 -5.80 -3.73
N PRO A 179 -15.15 -5.95 -3.73
CA PRO A 179 -14.49 -7.25 -3.61
C PRO A 179 -14.57 -7.88 -2.21
N GLY A 180 -14.97 -7.12 -1.21
CA GLY A 180 -15.12 -7.52 0.18
C GLY A 180 -15.88 -6.43 0.94
N ASP A 181 -15.69 -6.35 2.25
CA ASP A 181 -16.35 -5.33 3.08
C ASP A 181 -15.93 -3.90 2.69
N GLU A 182 -16.93 -3.00 2.65
CA GLU A 182 -16.73 -1.60 2.25
C GLU A 182 -16.00 -0.79 3.33
N ASP A 183 -16.25 -1.16 4.59
CA ASP A 183 -15.67 -0.62 5.82
C ASP A 183 -15.67 0.90 5.93
N ASN A 184 -16.89 1.43 6.06
CA ASN A 184 -17.16 2.80 6.50
C ASN A 184 -16.50 3.88 5.63
N GLY A 185 -16.41 3.65 4.32
CA GLY A 185 -15.73 4.53 3.38
C GLY A 185 -14.28 4.15 3.07
N SER A 186 -13.70 3.15 3.74
CA SER A 186 -12.29 2.78 3.57
C SER A 186 -11.99 2.29 2.15
N LEU A 187 -12.69 1.24 1.70
CA LEU A 187 -12.49 0.66 0.38
C LEU A 187 -12.98 1.60 -0.73
N SER A 188 -14.05 2.36 -0.48
CA SER A 188 -14.49 3.44 -1.37
C SER A 188 -13.44 4.53 -1.54
N ALA A 189 -12.79 4.96 -0.45
CA ALA A 189 -11.72 5.96 -0.51
C ALA A 189 -10.51 5.44 -1.29
N TRP A 190 -10.16 4.16 -1.14
CA TRP A 190 -9.11 3.53 -1.96
C TRP A 190 -9.44 3.65 -3.45
N TYR A 191 -10.68 3.36 -3.85
CA TYR A 191 -11.11 3.48 -5.25
C TYR A 191 -11.02 4.93 -5.74
N ILE A 192 -11.46 5.90 -4.95
CA ILE A 192 -11.41 7.34 -5.29
C ILE A 192 -9.96 7.81 -5.45
N TRP A 193 -9.08 7.54 -4.48
CA TRP A 193 -7.65 7.88 -4.58
C TRP A 193 -7.00 7.24 -5.81
N SER A 194 -7.28 5.95 -6.03
CA SER A 194 -6.81 5.22 -7.20
C SER A 194 -7.30 5.86 -8.51
N ALA A 195 -8.55 6.31 -8.57
CA ALA A 195 -9.12 6.97 -9.74
C ALA A 195 -8.51 8.36 -10.01
N LEU A 196 -8.12 9.11 -8.96
CA LEU A 196 -7.35 10.35 -9.07
C LEU A 196 -5.92 10.12 -9.59
N GLY A 197 -5.39 8.91 -9.42
CA GLY A 197 -4.07 8.51 -9.90
C GLY A 197 -2.95 8.63 -8.87
N PHE A 198 -3.26 8.80 -7.58
CA PHE A 198 -2.26 8.81 -6.51
C PHE A 198 -2.88 8.43 -5.15
N TYR A 199 -2.06 7.96 -4.20
CA TYR A 199 -2.54 7.38 -2.95
C TYR A 199 -1.67 7.77 -1.74
N PRO A 200 -2.27 8.02 -0.56
CA PRO A 200 -1.54 8.30 0.66
C PRO A 200 -1.03 7.00 1.31
N THR A 201 0.02 6.38 0.74
CA THR A 201 0.58 5.11 1.23
C THR A 201 0.95 5.12 2.71
N CYS A 202 1.42 6.24 3.22
CA CYS A 202 1.79 6.40 4.63
C CYS A 202 1.19 7.69 5.18
N PRO A 203 -0.04 7.67 5.73
CA PRO A 203 -0.56 8.79 6.48
C PRO A 203 0.44 9.24 7.56
N GLY A 204 0.49 10.53 7.87
CA GLY A 204 1.57 11.12 8.68
C GLY A 204 2.79 11.60 7.87
N LYS A 205 3.00 11.09 6.64
CA LYS A 205 3.86 11.74 5.64
C LYS A 205 3.01 12.62 4.72
N PRO A 206 3.37 13.89 4.49
CA PRO A 206 2.60 14.80 3.64
C PRO A 206 2.90 14.56 2.15
N SER A 207 2.86 13.30 1.69
CA SER A 207 3.19 12.92 0.33
C SER A 207 2.31 11.78 -0.18
N TYR A 208 2.15 11.71 -1.50
CA TYR A 208 1.35 10.69 -2.19
C TYR A 208 2.18 9.96 -3.23
N ASP A 209 1.99 8.64 -3.27
CA ASP A 209 2.57 7.76 -4.29
C ASP A 209 1.72 7.78 -5.56
N LEU A 210 2.38 7.86 -6.71
CA LEU A 210 1.69 7.88 -8.00
C LEU A 210 1.18 6.49 -8.38
N GLY A 211 -0.10 6.42 -8.72
CA GLY A 211 -0.75 5.29 -9.39
C GLY A 211 -1.02 5.62 -10.85
N ILE A 212 -2.23 5.31 -11.32
CA ILE A 212 -2.71 5.59 -12.67
C ILE A 212 -4.12 6.17 -12.64
N PRO A 213 -4.37 7.37 -13.21
CA PRO A 213 -5.70 7.98 -13.20
C PRO A 213 -6.70 7.17 -14.03
N LEU A 214 -7.99 7.34 -13.75
CA LEU A 214 -9.07 6.63 -14.46
C LEU A 214 -9.65 7.45 -15.63
N PHE A 215 -9.78 8.76 -15.47
CA PHE A 215 -10.50 9.62 -16.41
C PHE A 215 -9.54 10.54 -17.18
N ASP A 216 -10.00 11.01 -18.35
CA ASP A 216 -9.26 11.98 -19.18
C ASP A 216 -9.10 13.33 -18.48
N HIS A 217 -10.10 13.71 -17.69
CA HIS A 217 -10.11 14.95 -16.93
C HIS A 217 -10.96 14.79 -15.66
N LEU A 218 -10.40 15.19 -14.52
CA LEU A 218 -11.09 15.37 -13.25
C LEU A 218 -10.78 16.76 -12.71
N ARG A 219 -11.71 17.31 -11.92
CA ARG A 219 -11.50 18.56 -11.18
C ARG A 219 -11.77 18.32 -9.71
N VAL A 220 -10.79 18.65 -8.86
CA VAL A 220 -10.91 18.56 -7.41
C VAL A 220 -10.98 19.98 -6.84
N TYR A 221 -12.08 20.32 -6.17
CA TYR A 221 -12.21 21.61 -5.50
C TYR A 221 -11.51 21.56 -4.14
N LEU A 222 -10.45 22.35 -4.00
CA LEU A 222 -9.67 22.49 -2.77
C LEU A 222 -10.29 23.61 -1.95
N ALA A 223 -11.34 23.28 -1.18
CA ALA A 223 -12.18 24.26 -0.49
C ALA A 223 -11.41 25.24 0.42
N LYS A 224 -10.32 24.80 1.06
CA LYS A 224 -9.49 25.68 1.91
C LYS A 224 -8.68 26.70 1.12
N GLU A 225 -8.31 26.37 -0.11
CA GLU A 225 -7.53 27.23 -1.00
C GLU A 225 -8.41 27.99 -1.99
N ASP A 226 -9.74 27.80 -1.91
CA ASP A 226 -10.76 28.35 -2.80
C ASP A 226 -10.40 28.25 -4.29
N LYS A 227 -9.94 27.07 -4.72
CA LYS A 227 -9.56 26.83 -6.12
C LYS A 227 -9.82 25.40 -6.57
N TRP A 228 -9.77 25.22 -7.88
CA TRP A 228 -9.81 23.91 -8.52
C TRP A 228 -8.39 23.44 -8.84
N LEU A 229 -8.13 22.17 -8.59
CA LEU A 229 -7.01 21.43 -9.17
C LEU A 229 -7.54 20.61 -10.34
N ASP A 230 -6.96 20.83 -11.52
CA ASP A 230 -7.29 20.10 -12.73
C ASP A 230 -6.35 18.90 -12.92
N ILE A 231 -6.91 17.69 -12.97
CA ILE A 231 -6.15 16.45 -13.20
C ILE A 231 -6.43 15.98 -14.63
N HIS A 232 -5.41 16.00 -15.48
CA HIS A 232 -5.52 15.63 -16.89
C HIS A 232 -4.77 14.33 -17.18
N THR A 233 -5.36 13.47 -18.02
CA THR A 233 -4.72 12.25 -18.51
C THR A 233 -4.61 12.29 -20.02
N LYS A 234 -3.38 12.32 -20.53
CA LYS A 234 -3.07 12.26 -21.96
C LYS A 234 -2.89 10.81 -22.38
N GLN A 235 -3.36 10.48 -23.59
CA GLN A 235 -3.25 9.15 -24.19
C GLN A 235 -3.95 8.05 -23.37
N ASN A 236 -5.10 8.37 -22.76
CA ASN A 236 -5.86 7.46 -21.92
C ASN A 236 -6.64 6.40 -22.73
N HIS A 237 -5.92 5.54 -23.43
CA HIS A 237 -6.51 4.44 -24.16
C HIS A 237 -6.69 3.22 -23.24
N ASN A 238 -7.73 2.42 -23.48
CA ASN A 238 -8.01 1.24 -22.65
C ASN A 238 -6.82 0.27 -22.54
N HIS A 239 -6.03 0.12 -23.61
CA HIS A 239 -4.86 -0.77 -23.65
C HIS A 239 -3.54 -0.11 -23.17
N PHE A 240 -3.54 1.18 -22.81
CA PHE A 240 -2.38 1.87 -22.25
C PHE A 240 -2.39 1.68 -20.73
N ASN A 241 -1.46 0.89 -20.21
CA ASN A 241 -1.49 0.43 -18.81
C ASN A 241 -0.38 1.04 -17.95
N PHE A 242 0.47 1.90 -18.53
CA PHE A 242 1.63 2.46 -17.85
C PHE A 242 1.58 3.99 -17.85
N VAL A 243 2.21 4.60 -16.84
CA VAL A 243 2.39 6.05 -16.76
C VAL A 243 3.81 6.37 -17.24
N LYS A 244 3.91 7.07 -18.38
CA LYS A 244 5.20 7.51 -18.92
C LYS A 244 5.78 8.67 -18.14
N GLU A 245 4.94 9.65 -17.82
CA GLU A 245 5.34 10.78 -16.98
C GLU A 245 4.13 11.37 -16.24
N CYS A 246 4.42 12.01 -15.11
CA CYS A 246 3.49 12.83 -14.35
C CYS A 246 4.11 14.20 -14.12
N ARG A 247 3.35 15.27 -14.41
CA ARG A 247 3.78 16.66 -14.21
C ARG A 247 2.86 17.38 -13.26
N LEU A 248 3.42 17.98 -12.22
CA LEU A 248 2.74 18.97 -11.39
C LEU A 248 3.03 20.34 -12.00
N ASP A 249 2.00 20.97 -12.55
CA ASP A 249 2.11 22.07 -13.49
C ASP A 249 3.07 21.73 -14.66
N LYS A 250 4.26 22.32 -14.67
CA LYS A 250 5.29 22.09 -15.70
C LYS A 250 6.40 21.12 -15.23
N THR A 251 6.45 20.83 -13.94
CA THR A 251 7.55 20.10 -13.28
C THR A 251 7.29 18.61 -13.31
N LEU A 252 8.26 17.83 -13.79
CA LEU A 252 8.22 16.38 -13.74
C LEU A 252 8.34 15.90 -12.29
N VAL A 253 7.46 14.99 -11.87
CA VAL A 253 7.41 14.47 -10.50
C VAL A 253 7.29 12.94 -10.48
N SER A 254 7.94 12.31 -9.51
CA SER A 254 7.80 10.88 -9.19
C SER A 254 7.06 10.64 -7.86
N THR A 255 6.82 11.69 -7.09
CA THR A 255 6.03 11.69 -5.84
C THR A 255 5.39 13.06 -5.72
N ILE A 256 4.16 13.13 -5.17
CA ILE A 256 3.45 14.40 -4.99
C ILE A 256 3.55 14.81 -3.53
N GLN A 257 4.12 15.98 -3.24
CA GLN A 257 4.06 16.57 -1.91
C GLN A 257 2.71 17.27 -1.72
N HIS A 258 2.08 17.10 -0.56
CA HIS A 258 0.77 17.68 -0.25
C HIS A 258 0.76 19.21 -0.43
N GLN A 259 1.80 19.88 0.07
CA GLN A 259 1.87 21.35 0.01
C GLN A 259 2.02 21.88 -1.42
N ASP A 260 2.69 21.12 -2.30
CA ASP A 260 2.85 21.49 -3.70
C ASP A 260 1.55 21.23 -4.47
N LEU A 261 0.85 20.14 -4.17
CA LEU A 261 -0.47 19.84 -4.73
C LEU A 261 -1.50 20.93 -4.40
N LEU A 262 -1.48 21.44 -3.16
CA LEU A 262 -2.33 22.56 -2.76
C LEU A 262 -2.01 23.86 -3.50
N LYS A 263 -0.81 24.02 -4.07
CA LYS A 263 -0.40 25.22 -4.82
C LYS A 263 -0.54 25.07 -6.33
N ALA A 264 -0.50 23.85 -6.83
CA ALA A 264 -0.63 23.56 -8.25
C ALA A 264 -1.99 23.95 -8.83
N GLU A 265 -1.99 24.26 -10.12
CA GLU A 265 -3.21 24.44 -10.92
C GLU A 265 -3.58 23.13 -11.62
N GLN A 266 -2.57 22.37 -12.04
CA GLN A 266 -2.78 21.15 -12.81
C GLN A 266 -1.86 20.00 -12.42
N LEU A 267 -2.36 18.78 -12.54
CA LEU A 267 -1.62 17.53 -12.47
C LEU A 267 -1.86 16.77 -13.78
N THR A 268 -0.82 16.60 -14.60
CA THR A 268 -0.93 15.95 -15.91
C THR A 268 -0.20 14.61 -15.93
N PHE A 269 -0.94 13.54 -16.19
CA PHE A 269 -0.40 12.22 -16.50
C PHE A 269 -0.33 12.03 -18.01
N THR A 270 0.73 11.41 -18.50
CA THR A 270 0.80 10.90 -19.89
C THR A 270 0.98 9.39 -19.84
N LEU A 271 0.02 8.65 -20.39
CA LEU A 271 0.05 7.20 -20.38
C LEU A 271 0.80 6.64 -21.60
N SER A 272 1.24 5.39 -21.50
CA SER A 272 1.89 4.65 -22.59
C SER A 272 1.40 3.21 -22.67
N TRP A 273 1.57 2.62 -23.86
CA TRP A 273 1.28 1.20 -24.08
C TRP A 273 2.30 0.27 -23.41
N LEU A 274 3.57 0.65 -23.46
CA LEU A 274 4.70 -0.08 -22.89
C LEU A 274 5.35 0.75 -21.76
N PRO A 275 6.05 0.09 -20.80
CA PRO A 275 6.88 0.79 -19.82
C PRO A 275 7.99 1.60 -20.51
N SER A 276 8.60 2.53 -19.79
CA SER A 276 9.54 3.51 -20.37
C SER A 276 10.98 3.00 -20.53
N HIS A 277 11.25 1.73 -20.20
CA HIS A 277 12.58 1.11 -20.15
C HIS A 277 12.68 -0.12 -21.05
#